data_AF-L8PBN9-F1
#
_entry.id   AF-L8PBN9-F1
#
_cell.length_a   1.000
_cell.length_b   1.000
_cell.length_c   1.000
_cell.angle_alpha   90.00
_cell.angle_beta   90.00
_cell.angle_gamma   90.00
#
_symmetry.space_group_name_H-M   'P 1'
#
loop_
_entity.id
_entity.type
_entity.pdbx_description
1 polymer ?
#
loop_
_entity_poly.entity_id
_entity_poly.type
_entity_poly.pdbx_seq_one_letter_code
_entity_poly.pdbx_strand_id
1 'polypeptide(L)'
;MNTAVEGLRAVLEGSGGGAEKAVRETLATQIASEAWICLFNTAIYASSADEEEPTWPGGWQEDVLRRMLPDVFPDLSPDDALKEALQRRTGGHGGGDLQMRINVAAGRQAMRSKKITSALRALVRIGDAGKESGV
;
A
#
# COMPACT_ATOMS: atom_id res chain seq x y z
N MET A 1 20.12 14.53 21.74
CA MET A 1 19.60 13.37 20.99
C MET A 1 18.17 13.70 20.54
N ASN A 2 18.03 14.41 19.42
CA ASN A 2 16.74 14.59 18.71
C ASN A 2 16.93 15.12 17.27
N THR A 3 18.17 15.28 16.83
CA THR A 3 18.55 15.87 15.54
C THR A 3 18.06 15.06 14.34
N ALA A 4 17.88 13.75 14.48
CA ALA A 4 17.31 12.91 13.44
C ALA A 4 15.80 13.18 13.24
N VAL A 5 15.07 13.43 14.32
CA VAL A 5 13.62 13.72 14.29
C VAL A 5 13.38 15.16 13.84
N GLU A 6 14.21 16.10 14.30
CA GLU A 6 14.19 17.51 13.85
C GLU A 6 14.61 17.66 12.39
N GLY A 7 15.60 16.88 11.92
CA GLY A 7 16.00 16.83 10.52
C GLY A 7 14.90 16.27 9.61
N LEU A 8 14.21 15.21 10.05
CA LEU A 8 13.05 14.66 9.33
C LEU A 8 11.89 15.67 9.30
N ARG A 9 11.67 16.39 10.40
CA ARG A 9 10.64 17.44 10.50
C ARG A 9 10.96 18.63 9.59
N ALA A 10 12.22 19.07 9.53
CA ALA A 10 12.65 20.15 8.64
C ALA A 10 12.50 19.79 7.14
N VAL A 11 12.74 18.53 6.77
CA VAL A 11 12.48 18.02 5.41
C VAL A 11 10.98 17.89 5.13
N LEU A 12 10.13 17.78 6.14
CA LEU A 12 8.67 17.73 5.95
C LEU A 12 8.02 19.13 5.95
N GLU A 13 8.56 20.07 6.73
CA GLU A 13 8.06 21.44 6.91
C GLU A 13 8.71 22.46 5.97
N GLY A 14 9.85 22.12 5.34
CA GLY A 14 10.55 22.95 4.37
C GLY A 14 9.77 23.14 3.07
N SER A 15 9.60 24.39 2.65
CA SER A 15 9.14 24.81 1.32
C SER A 15 10.23 24.54 0.25
N GLY A 16 10.63 23.28 0.13
CA GLY A 16 11.74 22.82 -0.70
C GLY A 16 11.44 22.75 -2.20
N GLY A 17 12.46 23.07 -3.01
CA GLY A 17 12.45 22.92 -4.47
C GLY A 17 12.24 21.47 -4.97
N GLY A 18 12.19 21.29 -6.29
CA GLY A 18 11.78 20.04 -6.94
C GLY A 18 12.46 18.75 -6.45
N ALA A 19 13.72 18.82 -6.03
CA ALA A 19 14.48 17.67 -5.52
C ALA A 19 13.97 17.17 -4.15
N GLU A 20 13.69 18.07 -3.20
CA GLU A 20 13.20 17.70 -1.86
C GLU A 20 11.78 17.10 -1.95
N LYS A 21 10.96 17.67 -2.83
CA LYS A 21 9.65 17.13 -3.19
C LYS A 21 9.77 15.71 -3.77
N ALA A 22 10.72 15.47 -4.67
CA ALA A 22 10.92 14.14 -5.26
C ALA A 22 11.37 13.10 -4.23
N VAL A 23 12.25 13.49 -3.29
CA VAL A 23 12.65 12.63 -2.16
C VAL A 23 11.45 12.28 -1.28
N ARG A 24 10.65 13.28 -0.86
CA ARG A 24 9.42 13.05 -0.08
C ARG A 24 8.44 12.12 -0.79
N GLU A 25 8.20 12.34 -2.08
CA GLU A 25 7.29 11.49 -2.86
C GLU A 25 7.80 10.06 -3.02
N THR A 26 9.11 9.88 -3.13
CA THR A 26 9.75 8.56 -3.19
C THR A 26 9.59 7.82 -1.87
N LEU A 27 9.91 8.47 -0.73
CA LEU A 27 9.75 7.88 0.61
C LEU A 27 8.29 7.53 0.90
N ALA A 28 7.34 8.42 0.56
CA ALA A 28 5.93 8.15 0.72
C ALA A 28 5.46 6.93 -0.10
N THR A 29 6.00 6.75 -1.31
CA THR A 29 5.70 5.57 -2.15
C THR A 29 6.24 4.30 -1.51
N GLN A 30 7.46 4.34 -0.97
CA GLN A 30 8.07 3.19 -0.31
C GLN A 30 7.28 2.78 0.94
N ILE A 31 6.96 3.73 1.82
CA ILE A 31 6.15 3.49 3.02
C ILE A 31 4.79 2.91 2.65
N ALA A 32 4.13 3.46 1.63
CA ALA A 32 2.85 2.93 1.16
C ALA A 32 2.98 1.49 0.65
N SER A 33 4.07 1.14 -0.04
CA SER A 33 4.32 -0.22 -0.50
C SER A 33 4.52 -1.17 0.68
N GLU A 34 5.32 -0.79 1.67
CA GLU A 34 5.54 -1.58 2.89
C GLU A 34 4.23 -1.77 3.68
N ALA A 35 3.40 -0.74 3.76
CA ALA A 35 2.08 -0.82 4.38
C ALA A 35 1.16 -1.81 3.66
N TRP A 36 1.12 -1.81 2.32
CA TRP A 36 0.33 -2.79 1.55
C TRP A 36 0.79 -4.23 1.79
N ILE A 37 2.11 -4.47 1.86
CA ILE A 37 2.66 -5.79 2.19
C ILE A 37 2.20 -6.24 3.58
N CYS A 38 2.31 -5.36 4.58
CA CYS A 38 1.90 -5.64 5.95
C CYS A 38 0.39 -5.96 6.03
N LEU A 39 -0.45 -5.10 5.44
CA LEU A 39 -1.90 -5.28 5.39
C LEU A 39 -2.29 -6.61 4.73
N PHE A 40 -1.65 -6.94 3.60
CA PHE A 40 -1.91 -8.20 2.90
C PHE A 40 -1.57 -9.40 3.78
N ASN A 41 -0.39 -9.39 4.41
CA ASN A 41 0.02 -10.45 5.31
C ASN A 41 -0.96 -10.59 6.48
N THR A 42 -1.36 -9.49 7.12
CA THR A 42 -2.36 -9.51 8.20
C THR A 42 -3.70 -10.08 7.73
N ALA A 43 -4.17 -9.71 6.53
CA ALA A 43 -5.41 -10.22 5.98
C ALA A 43 -5.34 -11.73 5.66
N ILE A 44 -4.22 -12.19 5.12
CA ILE A 44 -3.95 -13.63 4.89
C ILE A 44 -3.94 -14.40 6.22
N TYR A 45 -3.42 -13.83 7.31
CA TYR A 45 -3.46 -14.47 8.63
C TYR A 45 -4.88 -14.52 9.22
N ALA A 46 -5.72 -13.53 8.92
CA ALA A 46 -7.13 -13.51 9.33
C ALA A 46 -7.99 -14.49 8.53
N SER A 47 -7.48 -15.03 7.42
CA SER A 47 -8.16 -16.01 6.59
C SER A 47 -7.91 -17.42 7.15
N SER A 48 -8.98 -18.21 7.28
CA SER A 48 -8.87 -19.61 7.74
C SER A 48 -8.53 -20.54 6.58
N ALA A 49 -7.71 -21.56 6.89
CA ALA A 49 -7.39 -22.66 5.97
C ALA A 49 -7.98 -24.00 6.46
N ASP A 50 -8.89 -23.98 7.45
CA ASP A 50 -9.42 -25.18 8.11
C ASP A 50 -10.44 -25.98 7.25
N GLU A 51 -10.87 -25.46 6.10
CA GLU A 51 -11.85 -26.11 5.22
C GLU A 51 -11.28 -26.39 3.81
N GLU A 52 -11.95 -27.26 3.04
CA GLU A 52 -11.63 -27.51 1.62
C GLU A 52 -11.70 -26.22 0.77
N GLU A 53 -12.43 -25.21 1.24
CA GLU A 53 -12.57 -23.89 0.65
C GLU A 53 -12.03 -22.79 1.59
N PRO A 54 -11.20 -21.86 1.08
CA PRO A 54 -10.66 -20.79 1.92
C PRO A 54 -11.76 -19.81 2.33
N THR A 55 -11.84 -19.50 3.63
CA THR A 55 -12.79 -18.51 4.11
C THR A 55 -12.22 -17.11 3.96
N TRP A 56 -12.93 -16.26 3.22
CA TRP A 56 -12.62 -14.84 3.16
C TRP A 56 -12.76 -14.19 4.54
N PRO A 57 -11.78 -13.37 4.97
CA PRO A 57 -11.92 -12.59 6.19
C PRO A 57 -12.87 -11.42 5.90
N GLY A 58 -13.76 -11.06 6.82
CA GLY A 58 -14.62 -9.89 6.64
C GLY A 58 -13.89 -8.56 6.87
N GLY A 59 -14.59 -7.44 6.59
CA GLY A 59 -14.09 -6.09 6.88
C GLY A 59 -12.96 -5.64 5.97
N TRP A 60 -12.02 -4.86 6.50
CA TRP A 60 -10.92 -4.28 5.72
C TRP A 60 -9.94 -5.33 5.18
N GLN A 61 -9.85 -6.48 5.85
CA GLN A 61 -9.01 -7.60 5.43
C GLN A 61 -9.49 -8.14 4.08
N GLU A 62 -10.81 -8.29 3.90
CA GLU A 62 -11.40 -8.70 2.62
C GLU A 62 -11.03 -7.72 1.51
N ASP A 63 -11.21 -6.44 1.77
CA ASP A 63 -10.96 -5.37 0.80
C ASP A 63 -9.50 -5.37 0.32
N VAL A 64 -8.55 -5.57 1.25
CA VAL A 64 -7.12 -5.68 0.93
C VAL A 64 -6.87 -6.88 0.02
N LEU A 65 -7.41 -8.06 0.37
CA LEU A 65 -7.21 -9.29 -0.41
C LEU A 65 -7.84 -9.17 -1.80
N ARG A 66 -9.08 -8.69 -1.91
CA ARG A 66 -9.76 -8.48 -3.20
C ARG A 66 -9.01 -7.51 -4.08
N ARG A 67 -8.31 -6.54 -3.48
CA ARG A 67 -7.56 -5.52 -4.22
C ARG A 67 -6.17 -5.96 -4.64
N MET A 68 -5.54 -6.86 -3.89
CA MET A 68 -4.17 -7.32 -4.14
C MET A 68 -4.10 -8.66 -4.85
N LEU A 69 -4.98 -9.63 -4.54
CA LEU A 69 -4.95 -10.97 -5.14
C LEU A 69 -4.95 -10.96 -6.67
N PRO A 70 -5.71 -10.10 -7.38
CA PRO A 70 -5.64 -10.04 -8.84
C PRO A 70 -4.28 -9.58 -9.38
N ASP A 71 -3.55 -8.74 -8.63
CA ASP A 71 -2.20 -8.33 -9.01
C ASP A 71 -1.15 -9.39 -8.63
N VAL A 72 -1.44 -10.25 -7.64
CA VAL A 72 -0.55 -11.34 -7.21
C VAL A 72 -0.74 -12.56 -8.11
N PHE A 73 -1.98 -12.98 -8.37
CA PHE A 73 -2.40 -14.13 -9.17
C PHE A 73 -3.34 -13.69 -10.30
N PRO A 74 -2.81 -13.16 -11.42
CA PRO A 74 -3.63 -12.60 -12.49
C PRO A 74 -4.46 -13.65 -13.24
N ASP A 75 -4.00 -14.90 -13.24
CA ASP A 75 -4.63 -16.00 -13.98
C ASP A 75 -5.60 -16.83 -13.14
N LEU A 76 -5.81 -16.47 -11.87
CA LEU A 76 -6.68 -17.20 -10.94
C LEU A 76 -7.93 -16.39 -10.63
N SER A 77 -9.03 -17.10 -10.34
CA SER A 77 -10.21 -16.49 -9.73
C SER A 77 -9.85 -15.97 -8.32
N PRO A 78 -10.59 -15.01 -7.74
CA PRO A 78 -10.32 -14.53 -6.39
C PRO A 78 -10.26 -15.64 -5.34
N ASP A 79 -11.16 -16.62 -5.42
CA ASP A 79 -11.25 -17.74 -4.47
C ASP A 79 -10.06 -18.69 -4.62
N ASP A 80 -9.72 -19.04 -5.86
CA ASP A 80 -8.54 -19.87 -6.17
C ASP A 80 -7.24 -19.15 -5.78
N ALA A 81 -7.16 -17.83 -5.97
CA ALA A 81 -6.03 -17.01 -5.60
C ALA A 81 -5.83 -16.97 -4.07
N LEU A 82 -6.93 -16.87 -3.31
CA LEU A 82 -6.87 -16.94 -1.85
C LEU A 82 -6.42 -18.32 -1.37
N LYS A 83 -6.95 -19.39 -1.99
CA LYS A 83 -6.55 -20.78 -1.70
C LYS A 83 -5.06 -20.99 -1.93
N GLU A 84 -4.56 -20.58 -3.10
CA GLU A 84 -3.16 -20.67 -3.48
C GLU A 84 -2.26 -19.86 -2.52
N ALA A 85 -2.68 -18.65 -2.13
CA ALA A 85 -1.94 -17.83 -1.16
C ALA A 85 -1.82 -18.52 0.21
N LEU A 86 -2.90 -19.13 0.69
CA LEU A 86 -2.93 -19.86 1.95
C LEU A 86 -2.08 -21.13 1.90
N GLN A 87 -2.14 -21.88 0.81
CA GLN A 87 -1.34 -23.10 0.61
C GLN A 87 0.16 -22.79 0.56
N ARG A 88 0.58 -21.75 -0.18
CA ARG A 88 1.99 -21.34 -0.25
C ARG A 88 2.52 -20.79 1.07
N ARG A 89 1.65 -20.20 1.90
CA ARG A 89 1.99 -19.75 3.25
C ARG A 89 2.31 -20.95 4.17
N THR A 90 1.51 -22.01 4.12
CA THR A 90 1.63 -23.16 5.03
C THR A 90 2.58 -24.25 4.51
N GLY A 91 2.69 -24.41 3.19
CA GLY A 91 3.36 -25.53 2.53
C GLY A 91 4.89 -25.43 2.41
N GLY A 92 5.52 -24.34 2.83
CA GLY A 92 6.99 -24.15 2.84
C GLY A 92 7.68 -24.08 1.47
N HIS A 93 7.11 -24.69 0.42
CA HIS A 93 7.55 -24.60 -0.97
C HIS A 93 6.84 -23.43 -1.69
N GLY A 94 7.58 -22.60 -2.41
CA GLY A 94 7.02 -21.50 -3.22
C GLY A 94 6.80 -20.16 -2.49
N GLY A 95 7.16 -20.06 -1.20
CA GLY A 95 7.04 -18.82 -0.42
C GLY A 95 7.88 -17.65 -0.96
N GLY A 96 9.05 -17.94 -1.54
CA GLY A 96 9.91 -16.92 -2.16
C GLY A 96 9.29 -16.28 -3.41
N ASP A 97 8.68 -17.09 -4.29
CA ASP A 97 7.95 -16.60 -5.47
C ASP A 97 6.71 -15.79 -5.05
N LEU A 98 5.98 -16.26 -4.04
CA LEU A 98 4.83 -15.54 -3.50
C LEU A 98 5.24 -14.17 -2.95
N GLN A 99 6.29 -14.10 -2.13
CA GLN A 99 6.74 -12.84 -1.56
C GLN A 99 7.18 -11.84 -2.63
N MET A 100 7.85 -12.30 -3.70
CA MET A 100 8.22 -11.46 -4.83
C MET A 100 6.97 -10.87 -5.52
N ARG A 101 5.95 -11.69 -5.78
CA ARG A 101 4.70 -11.25 -6.41
C ARG A 101 3.93 -10.27 -5.53
N ILE A 102 3.89 -10.48 -4.22
CA ILE A 102 3.31 -9.55 -3.24
C ILE A 102 4.03 -8.20 -3.29
N ASN A 103 5.37 -8.19 -3.33
CA ASN A 103 6.15 -6.94 -3.41
C ASN A 103 5.82 -6.15 -4.69
N VAL A 104 5.69 -6.84 -5.83
CA VAL A 104 5.30 -6.21 -7.11
C VAL A 104 3.87 -5.66 -7.03
N ALA A 105 2.92 -6.42 -6.49
CA ALA A 105 1.54 -5.99 -6.32
C ALA A 105 1.43 -4.77 -5.38
N ALA A 106 2.11 -4.79 -4.24
CA ALA A 106 2.16 -3.69 -3.29
C ALA A 106 2.76 -2.42 -3.90
N GLY A 107 3.85 -2.55 -4.68
CA GLY A 107 4.43 -1.43 -5.41
C GLY A 107 3.44 -0.82 -6.41
N ARG A 108 2.66 -1.65 -7.12
CA ARG A 108 1.57 -1.18 -8.00
C ARG A 108 0.50 -0.42 -7.21
N GLN A 109 0.07 -0.93 -6.06
CA GLN A 109 -0.94 -0.26 -5.23
C GLN A 109 -0.42 1.07 -4.66
N ALA A 110 0.82 1.11 -4.18
CA ALA A 110 1.47 2.33 -3.72
C ALA A 110 1.54 3.41 -4.81
N MET A 111 1.81 3.02 -6.06
CA MET A 111 1.79 3.93 -7.20
C MET A 111 0.38 4.36 -7.60
N ARG A 112 -0.64 3.50 -7.49
CA ARG A 112 -2.05 3.86 -7.74
C ARG A 112 -2.52 4.96 -6.77
N SER A 113 -2.01 4.98 -5.55
CA SER A 113 -2.28 6.04 -4.55
C SER A 113 -1.67 7.41 -4.91
N LYS A 114 -0.72 7.51 -5.85
CA LYS A 114 -0.14 8.81 -6.29
C LYS A 114 -1.16 9.74 -6.94
N LYS A 115 -2.30 9.22 -7.41
CA LYS A 115 -3.44 10.03 -7.85
C LYS A 115 -4.11 10.79 -6.69
N ILE A 116 -3.96 10.31 -5.45
CA ILE A 116 -4.50 10.96 -4.25
C ILE A 116 -3.62 12.13 -3.82
N THR A 117 -2.29 12.03 -3.90
CA THR A 117 -1.39 13.16 -3.56
C THR A 117 -1.54 14.32 -4.54
N SER A 118 -1.77 14.04 -5.83
CA SER A 118 -2.07 15.06 -6.84
C SER A 118 -3.46 15.67 -6.66
N ALA A 119 -4.47 14.86 -6.32
CA ALA A 119 -5.80 15.34 -5.94
C ALA A 119 -5.79 16.18 -4.64
N LEU A 120 -5.04 15.75 -3.62
CA LEU A 120 -4.86 16.47 -2.36
C LEU A 120 -4.12 17.80 -2.59
N ARG A 121 -3.10 17.82 -3.46
CA ARG A 121 -2.39 19.04 -3.85
C ARG A 121 -3.29 20.00 -4.65
N ALA A 122 -4.22 19.48 -5.45
CA ALA A 122 -5.23 20.29 -6.12
C ALA A 122 -6.24 20.88 -5.12
N LEU A 123 -6.68 20.10 -4.13
CA LEU A 123 -7.58 20.56 -3.07
C LEU A 123 -6.93 21.60 -2.15
N VAL A 124 -5.66 21.43 -1.78
CA VAL A 124 -4.89 22.42 -1.02
C VAL A 124 -4.74 23.72 -1.81
N ARG A 125 -4.47 23.66 -3.12
CA ARG A 125 -4.35 24.84 -3.99
C ARG A 125 -5.65 25.61 -4.17
N ILE A 126 -6.80 24.91 -4.17
CA ILE A 126 -8.13 25.52 -4.19
C ILE A 126 -8.41 26.21 -2.83
N GLY A 127 -7.97 25.61 -1.73
CA GLY A 127 -8.09 26.19 -0.38
C GLY A 127 -7.29 27.48 -0.19
N ASP A 128 -6.11 27.59 -0.81
CA ASP A 128 -5.28 28.80 -0.75
C ASP A 128 -5.82 29.93 -1.65
N ALA A 129 -6.35 29.61 -2.84
CA ALA A 129 -6.97 30.59 -3.74
C ALA A 129 -8.23 31.26 -3.15
N GLY A 130 -8.93 30.56 -2.25
CA GLY A 130 -10.08 31.11 -1.52
C GLY A 130 -9.73 32.12 -0.43
N LYS A 131 -8.46 32.17 0.01
CA LYS A 131 -7.99 33.10 1.05
C LYS A 131 -7.47 34.43 0.50
N GLU A 132 -7.14 34.50 -0.79
CA GLU A 132 -6.62 35.72 -1.44
C GLU A 132 -7.73 36.61 -2.03
N SER A 133 -8.98 36.12 -2.11
CA SER A 133 -10.12 36.87 -2.67
C SER A 133 -11.04 37.51 -1.62
N GLY A 134 -10.70 37.39 -0.33
CA GLY A 134 -11.41 38.03 0.77
C GLY A 134 -10.61 39.20 1.36
N VAL A 135 -10.56 40.31 0.63
CA VAL A 135 -10.23 41.65 1.14
C VAL A 135 -11.51 42.49 1.09
#